data_AF-V9DRI4-F1
#
_entry.id   AF-V9DRI4-F1
#
_cell.length_a   1.000
_cell.length_b   1.000
_cell.length_c   1.000
_cell.angle_alpha   90.00
_cell.angle_beta   90.00
_cell.angle_gamma   90.00
#
_symmetry.space_group_name_H-M   'P 1'
#
loop_
_entity.id
_entity.type
_entity.pdbx_description
1 polymer ?
#
loop_
_entity_poly.entity_id
_entity_poly.type
_entity_poly.pdbx_seq_one_letter_code
_entity_poly.pdbx_strand_id
1 'polypeptide(L)' 'MDHGDLTFRTGRRMCIGRNLAMFEMKKALARMIRTFKISPTNPDDDLEPDIKEGNRPYYNAKFNFVRRERVDGRAEA' A
#
# COMPACT_ATOMS: atom_id res chain seq x y z
N MET A 1 20.47 -13.78 8.86
CA MET A 1 20.63 -12.35 8.52
C MET A 1 19.26 -11.72 8.61
N ASP A 2 18.86 -11.34 9.81
CA ASP A 2 17.58 -10.69 10.07
C ASP A 2 17.74 -9.20 9.79
N HIS A 3 17.38 -8.77 8.57
CA HIS A 3 17.17 -7.35 8.29
C HIS A 3 15.94 -6.91 9.07
N GLY A 4 16.14 -6.58 10.35
CA GLY A 4 15.08 -6.08 11.21
C GLY A 4 14.48 -4.81 10.61
N ASP A 5 13.20 -4.88 10.28
CA ASP A 5 12.44 -3.73 9.79
C ASP A 5 12.50 -2.58 10.82
N LEU A 6 13.24 -1.53 10.50
CA LEU A 6 13.52 -0.39 11.39
C LEU A 6 12.46 0.73 11.26
N THR A 7 11.39 0.51 10.50
CA THR A 7 10.38 1.51 10.14
C THR A 7 9.70 2.14 11.37
N PHE A 8 9.53 1.37 12.45
CA PHE A 8 9.02 1.86 13.74
C PHE A 8 10.06 1.84 14.88
N ARG A 9 11.34 1.71 14.53
CA ARG A 9 12.46 1.42 15.45
C ARG A 9 12.24 0.13 16.26
N THR A 10 13.29 -0.33 16.93
CA THR A 10 13.24 -1.49 17.83
C THR A 10 13.79 -1.14 19.21
N GLY A 11 13.34 -1.86 20.25
CA GLY A 11 13.78 -1.66 21.65
C GLY A 11 12.96 -0.64 22.44
N ARG A 12 13.51 -0.18 23.59
CA ARG A 12 12.80 0.65 24.58
C ARG A 12 12.31 2.01 24.08
N ARG A 13 12.87 2.51 22.97
CA ARG A 13 12.47 3.77 22.31
C ARG A 13 11.85 3.50 20.93
N MET A 14 11.12 2.40 20.79
CA MET A 14 10.30 2.14 19.62
C MET A 14 9.11 3.12 19.55
N CYS A 15 8.54 3.29 18.36
CA CYS A 15 7.34 4.11 18.19
C CYS A 15 6.21 3.57 19.08
N ILE A 16 5.76 4.40 20.04
CA ILE A 16 4.62 4.06 20.90
C ILE A 16 3.34 3.80 20.10
N GLY A 17 3.21 4.47 18.94
CA GLY A 17 2.11 4.30 18.00
C GLY A 17 2.27 3.15 17.01
N ARG A 18 3.31 2.29 17.12
CA ARG A 18 3.55 1.19 16.15
C ARG A 18 2.32 0.33 15.96
N ASN A 19 1.68 -0.09 17.07
CA ASN A 19 0.52 -0.97 16.99
C ASN A 19 -0.67 -0.26 16.35
N LEU A 20 -0.92 1.00 16.74
CA LEU A 20 -1.99 1.82 16.18
C LEU A 20 -1.82 1.99 14.65
N ALA A 21 -0.63 2.40 14.21
CA ALA A 21 -0.31 2.57 12.79
C ALA A 21 -0.50 1.26 12.02
N MET A 22 -0.03 0.13 12.56
CA MET A 22 -0.22 -1.18 11.92
C MET A 22 -1.69 -1.59 11.81
N PHE A 23 -2.50 -1.32 12.83
CA PHE A 23 -3.95 -1.59 12.77
C PHE A 23 -4.66 -0.68 11.77
N GLU A 24 -4.33 0.61 11.75
CA GLU A 24 -4.91 1.57 10.83
C GLU A 24 -4.58 1.24 9.38
N MET A 25 -3.30 0.96 9.08
CA MET A 25 -2.87 0.54 7.73
C MET A 25 -3.59 -0.73 7.28
N LYS A 26 -3.66 -1.76 8.14
CA LYS A 26 -4.36 -3.01 7.81
C LYS A 26 -5.86 -2.78 7.56
N LYS A 27 -6.51 -1.98 8.40
CA LYS A 27 -7.94 -1.65 8.26
C LYS A 27 -8.19 -0.87 6.97
N ALA A 28 -7.35 0.11 6.67
CA ALA A 28 -7.44 0.90 5.45
C ALA A 28 -7.25 0.02 4.20
N LEU A 29 -6.22 -0.83 4.17
CA LEU A 29 -5.97 -1.77 3.08
C LEU A 29 -7.11 -2.77 2.89
N ALA A 30 -7.61 -3.38 3.96
CA ALA A 30 -8.73 -4.31 3.90
C ALA A 30 -9.99 -3.65 3.30
N ARG A 31 -10.27 -2.40 3.69
CA ARG A 31 -11.39 -1.63 3.12
C ARG A 31 -11.15 -1.31 1.65
N MET A 32 -9.94 -0.89 1.29
CA MET A 32 -9.61 -0.56 -0.10
C MET A 32 -9.78 -1.76 -1.03
N ILE A 33 -9.24 -2.93 -0.67
CA ILE A 33 -9.31 -4.16 -1.49
C ILE A 33 -10.73 -4.70 -1.60
N ARG A 34 -11.55 -4.56 -0.55
CA ARG A 34 -12.95 -5.01 -0.58
C ARG A 34 -13.83 -4.12 -1.44
N THR A 35 -13.59 -2.81 -1.44
CA THR A 35 -14.44 -1.84 -2.14
C THR A 35 -13.99 -1.55 -3.57
N PHE A 36 -12.70 -1.64 -3.87
CA PHE A 36 -12.12 -1.23 -5.15
C PHE A 36 -11.30 -2.34 -5.80
N LYS A 37 -11.37 -2.40 -7.13
CA LYS A 37 -10.36 -3.05 -7.97
C LYS A 37 -9.33 -1.99 -8.34
N ILE A 38 -8.10 -2.21 -7.93
CA ILE A 38 -6.98 -1.29 -8.13
C ILE A 38 -6.09 -1.88 -9.22
N SER A 39 -5.83 -1.09 -10.26
CA SER A 39 -4.92 -1.46 -11.35
C SER A 39 -3.98 -0.28 -11.64
N PRO A 40 -2.71 -0.52 -11.98
CA PRO A 40 -1.85 0.55 -12.44
C PRO A 40 -2.41 1.16 -13.73
N THR A 41 -2.20 2.47 -13.92
CA THR A 41 -2.65 3.17 -15.13
C THR A 41 -1.87 2.72 -16.36
N ASN A 42 -0.58 2.42 -16.18
CA ASN A 42 0.28 1.86 -17.20
C ASN A 42 0.54 0.38 -16.87
N PRO A 43 0.30 -0.56 -17.80
CA PRO A 43 0.50 -1.99 -17.54
C PRO A 43 1.99 -2.39 -17.40
N ASP A 44 2.91 -1.61 -17.98
CA ASP A 44 4.37 -1.80 -17.93
C ASP A 44 5.05 -1.07 -16.74
N ASP A 45 4.28 -0.51 -15.81
CA ASP A 45 4.85 0.16 -14.64
C ASP A 45 5.30 -0.89 -13.61
N ASP A 46 6.62 -1.05 -13.43
CA ASP A 46 7.21 -2.03 -12.50
C ASP A 46 7.10 -1.59 -11.01
N LEU A 47 6.41 -0.48 -10.74
CA LEU A 47 6.18 0.11 -9.40
C LEU A 47 7.46 0.41 -8.62
N GLU A 48 8.59 0.49 -9.32
CA GLU A 48 9.87 0.87 -8.74
C GLU A 48 9.81 2.34 -8.29
N PRO A 49 10.40 2.67 -7.13
CA PRO A 49 10.50 4.05 -6.71
C PRO A 49 11.44 4.82 -7.63
N ASP A 50 11.02 6.00 -8.07
CA ASP A 50 11.90 6.92 -8.80
C ASP A 50 12.89 7.55 -7.81
N ILE A 51 14.15 7.11 -7.89
CA ILE A 51 15.25 7.63 -7.05
C ILE A 51 15.87 8.81 -7.77
N LYS A 52 15.29 10.01 -7.60
CA LYS A 52 15.96 11.25 -8.05
C LYS A 52 17.13 11.58 -7.14
N GLU A 53 18.12 12.26 -7.70
CA GLU A 53 19.32 12.77 -7.02
C GLU A 53 18.92 13.62 -5.79
N GLY A 54 18.79 12.94 -4.64
CA GLY A 54 18.03 13.48 -3.50
C GLY A 54 17.42 12.42 -2.57
N ASN A 55 17.98 11.20 -2.50
CA ASN A 55 17.83 10.16 -1.47
C ASN A 55 16.43 9.85 -0.89
N ARG A 56 15.35 10.30 -1.52
CA ARG A 56 13.97 10.02 -1.10
C ARG A 56 13.32 9.25 -2.24
N PRO A 57 13.06 7.93 -2.08
CA PRO A 57 12.28 7.21 -3.07
C PRO A 57 10.88 7.82 -3.15
N TYR A 58 10.46 8.22 -4.34
CA TYR A 58 9.10 8.70 -4.59
C TYR A 58 8.33 7.65 -5.39
N TYR A 59 7.18 7.22 -4.87
CA TYR A 59 6.23 6.38 -5.58
C TYR A 59 5.24 7.28 -6.32
N ASN A 60 5.55 7.61 -7.58
CA ASN A 60 4.69 8.41 -8.46
C ASN A 60 3.77 7.53 -9.34
N ALA A 61 3.64 6.24 -9.01
CA ALA A 61 2.77 5.30 -9.68
C ALA A 61 1.32 5.80 -9.66
N LYS A 62 0.72 5.86 -10.85
CA LYS A 62 -0.69 6.24 -11.02
C LYS A 62 -1.54 4.98 -10.99
N PHE A 63 -2.58 4.99 -10.15
CA PHE A 63 -3.50 3.86 -10.01
C PHE A 63 -4.92 4.28 -10.39
N ASN A 64 -5.59 3.38 -11.11
CA ASN A 64 -7.01 3.46 -11.40
C ASN A 64 -7.79 2.71 -10.33
N PHE A 65 -8.76 3.39 -9.71
CA PHE A 65 -9.65 2.81 -8.72
C PHE A 65 -11.04 2.65 -9.32
N VAL A 66 -11.47 1.39 -9.52
CA VAL A 66 -12.83 1.09 -9.98
C VAL A 66 -13.58 0.43 -8.84
N ARG A 67 -14.79 0.92 -8.50
CA ARG A 67 -15.64 0.25 -7.49
C ARG A 67 -15.87 -1.20 -7.91
N ARG A 68 -15.59 -2.13 -7.00
CA ARG A 68 -15.61 -3.56 -7.28
C ARG A 68 -16.98 -4.06 -7.73
N GLU A 69 -18.06 -3.51 -7.15
CA GLU A 69 -19.45 -3.80 -7.55
C GLU A 69 -19.74 -3.54 -9.05
N ARG A 70 -19.02 -2.62 -9.70
CA ARG A 70 -19.21 -2.33 -11.13
C ARG A 70 -18.44 -3.28 -12.04
N VAL A 71 -17.39 -3.92 -11.51
CA VAL A 71 -16.57 -4.88 -12.25
C VAL A 71 -17.15 -6.28 -12.11
N ASP A 72 -17.68 -6.61 -10.93
CA ASP A 72 -18.24 -7.91 -10.57
C ASP A 72 -19.72 -8.05 -10.97
N GLY A 73 -20.18 -7.32 -11.99
CA GLY A 73 -21.57 -7.30 -12.45
C GLY A 73 -22.12 -8.63 -13.02
N ARG A 74 -21.58 -9.77 -12.60
CA ARG A 74 -22.18 -11.12 -12.60
C ARG A 74 -21.21 -12.15 -12.01
N ALA A 75 -21.37 -12.49 -10.74
CA ALA A 75 -20.94 -13.77 -10.19
C ALA A 75 -21.87 -14.30 -9.09
N GLU A 76 -23.15 -13.89 -9.07
CA GLU A 76 -24.22 -14.64 -8.40
C GLU A 76 -25.51 -14.38 -9.17
N ALA A 77 -26.22 -15.47 -9.46
CA ALA A 77 -27.51 -15.51 -10.12
C ALA A 77 -28.62 -14.90 -9.27
#